data_AF-A0A2E7EE17-F1
#
_entry.id   AF-A0A2E7EE17-F1
#
_cell.length_a   1.000
_cell.length_b   1.000
_cell.length_c   1.000
_cell.angle_alpha   90.00
_cell.angle_beta   90.00
_cell.angle_gamma   90.00
#
_symmetry.space_group_name_H-M   'P 1'
#
loop_
_entity.id
_entity.type
_entity.pdbx_description
1 polymer ?
#
loop_
_entity_poly.entity_id
_entity_poly.type
_entity_poly.pdbx_seq_one_letter_code
_entity_poly.pdbx_strand_id
1 'polypeptide(L)'
;MLTLLAQTSMAEQPAWYQVEMLMFAYTNPDQLAEEQWPVPEEAPAAAIKPIRSGYGSDGLGYLYKAAHMMSEAVEGSRLPVAPPLAWLNPAGGIKQNSLAWHARKLNGQRDIKVLWHETWVEAVQEKSGVAIHPVNLMLSGEPEIHVTGGFSLHVSRYLHLKTDLTIQHIGDIAIEEPEQLALTSETPASAANQQPDAMAKTPPAPQRFERGTIRYAHFNQSRKMRSKELHYIDHPLMGIVIKLLPIKVPELEVSSEG
;
A
#
# COMPACT_ATOMS: atom_id res chain seq x y z
N MET A 1 -28.83 51.51 12.66
CA MET A 1 -28.94 50.08 12.28
C MET A 1 -27.62 49.71 11.63
N LEU A 2 -26.73 49.04 12.37
CA LEU A 2 -25.37 48.71 11.93
C LEU A 2 -25.44 47.40 11.13
N THR A 3 -25.19 47.45 9.82
CA THR A 3 -25.17 46.27 8.96
C THR A 3 -23.80 45.60 9.11
N LEU A 4 -23.77 44.45 9.79
CA LEU A 4 -22.59 43.60 9.92
C LEU A 4 -22.37 42.88 8.57
N LEU A 5 -21.41 43.34 7.78
CA LEU A 5 -20.94 42.61 6.60
C LEU A 5 -20.21 41.36 7.08
N ALA A 6 -20.85 40.20 6.91
CA ALA A 6 -20.18 38.91 7.01
C ALA A 6 -19.07 38.88 5.95
N GLN A 7 -17.82 38.85 6.39
CA GLN A 7 -16.70 38.52 5.51
C GLN A 7 -16.84 37.04 5.14
N THR A 8 -17.42 36.78 3.96
CA THR A 8 -17.29 35.48 3.30
C THR A 8 -15.79 35.22 3.13
N SER A 9 -15.26 34.21 3.84
CA SER A 9 -13.87 33.79 3.63
C SER A 9 -13.75 33.33 2.18
N MET A 10 -12.98 34.06 1.36
CA MET A 10 -12.53 33.54 0.08
C MET A 10 -11.82 32.22 0.37
N ALA A 11 -12.30 31.12 -0.21
CA ALA A 11 -11.60 29.84 -0.18
C ALA A 11 -10.17 30.08 -0.67
N GLU A 12 -9.20 29.89 0.22
CA GLU A 12 -7.79 30.04 -0.08
C GLU A 12 -7.45 29.00 -1.16
N GLN A 13 -6.86 29.43 -2.28
CA GLN A 13 -6.57 28.50 -3.38
C GLN A 13 -5.64 27.37 -2.86
N PRO A 14 -5.85 26.11 -3.31
CA PRO A 14 -5.04 25.01 -2.83
C PRO A 14 -3.57 25.25 -3.17
N ALA A 15 -2.71 25.03 -2.18
CA ALA A 15 -1.26 25.16 -2.36
C ALA A 15 -0.75 23.99 -3.21
N TRP A 16 0.01 24.31 -4.26
CA TRP A 16 0.60 23.32 -5.16
C TRP A 16 1.92 22.79 -4.59
N TYR A 17 2.08 21.48 -4.67
CA TYR A 17 3.29 20.79 -4.25
C TYR A 17 3.78 19.85 -5.33
N GLN A 18 5.10 19.81 -5.51
CA GLN A 18 5.77 18.63 -6.04
C GLN A 18 5.95 17.65 -4.89
N VAL A 19 5.38 16.46 -5.03
CA VAL A 19 5.47 15.37 -4.05
C VAL A 19 6.42 14.32 -4.59
N GLU A 20 7.37 13.89 -3.75
CA GLU A 20 8.22 12.74 -4.01
C GLU A 20 8.02 11.72 -2.88
N MET A 21 7.55 10.52 -3.22
CA MET A 21 7.25 9.47 -2.25
C MET A 21 7.91 8.15 -2.66
N LEU A 22 8.50 7.49 -1.68
CA LEU A 22 9.12 6.18 -1.76
C LEU A 22 8.47 5.26 -0.72
N MET A 23 7.94 4.13 -1.16
CA MET A 23 7.47 3.03 -0.31
C MET A 23 8.39 1.82 -0.47
N PHE A 24 8.72 1.18 0.63
CA PHE A 24 9.53 -0.04 0.63
C PHE A 24 9.02 -1.03 1.67
N ALA A 25 9.30 -2.31 1.46
CA ALA A 25 8.98 -3.40 2.37
C ALA A 25 10.24 -4.03 2.93
N TYR A 26 10.14 -4.53 4.15
CA TYR A 26 11.15 -5.40 4.75
C TYR A 26 10.87 -6.85 4.34
N THR A 27 11.89 -7.55 3.85
CA THR A 27 11.76 -8.93 3.36
C THR A 27 12.39 -9.97 4.29
N ASN A 28 13.06 -9.55 5.36
CA ASN A 28 13.75 -10.47 6.27
C ASN A 28 12.76 -11.13 7.24
N PRO A 29 12.52 -12.44 7.15
CA PRO A 29 11.54 -13.12 7.99
C PRO A 29 11.87 -13.11 9.50
N ASP A 30 13.15 -13.06 9.87
CA ASP A 30 13.62 -13.24 11.25
C ASP A 30 13.44 -11.98 12.11
N GLN A 31 13.44 -10.80 11.48
CA GLN A 31 13.23 -9.51 12.16
C GLN A 31 11.75 -9.12 12.26
N LEU A 32 10.86 -9.90 11.63
CA LEU A 32 9.43 -9.58 11.46
C LEU A 32 8.52 -10.54 12.22
N ALA A 33 9.07 -11.43 13.06
CA ALA A 33 8.32 -12.46 13.75
C ALA A 33 7.52 -11.96 14.96
N GLU A 34 7.94 -10.86 15.58
CA GLU A 34 7.38 -10.37 16.85
C GLU A 34 6.16 -9.45 16.68
N GLU A 35 5.89 -8.96 15.46
CA GLU A 35 4.86 -7.96 15.18
C GLU A 35 3.80 -8.51 14.19
N GLN A 36 3.01 -9.47 14.66
CA GLN A 36 1.90 -10.07 13.90
C GLN A 36 0.56 -9.55 14.39
N TRP A 37 -0.19 -8.91 13.50
CA TRP A 37 -1.58 -8.54 13.76
C TRP A 37 -2.51 -9.68 13.33
N PRO A 38 -3.67 -9.87 14.00
CA PRO A 38 -4.65 -10.86 13.59
C PRO A 38 -5.02 -10.65 12.12
N VAL A 39 -4.92 -11.72 11.32
CA VAL A 39 -5.39 -11.68 9.93
C VAL A 39 -6.92 -11.55 9.97
N PRO A 40 -7.52 -10.50 9.40
CA PRO A 40 -8.96 -10.37 9.35
C PRO A 40 -9.55 -11.49 8.48
N GLU A 41 -10.69 -12.03 8.90
CA GLU A 41 -11.41 -13.12 8.21
C GLU A 41 -11.79 -12.74 6.77
N GLU A 42 -12.06 -11.45 6.54
CA GLU A 42 -12.23 -10.86 5.21
C GLU A 42 -11.22 -9.72 5.00
N ALA A 43 -10.34 -9.87 4.01
CA ALA A 43 -9.51 -8.75 3.56
C ALA A 43 -10.39 -7.73 2.81
N PRO A 44 -10.22 -6.42 3.04
CA PRO A 44 -10.97 -5.41 2.30
C PRO A 44 -10.67 -5.55 0.80
N ALA A 45 -11.73 -5.63 -0.01
CA ALA A 45 -11.59 -5.71 -1.45
C ALA A 45 -10.80 -4.49 -1.96
N ALA A 46 -9.72 -4.74 -2.71
CA ALA A 46 -8.94 -3.66 -3.29
C ALA A 46 -9.78 -2.95 -4.36
N ALA A 47 -9.92 -1.63 -4.21
CA ALA A 47 -10.70 -0.80 -5.13
C ALA A 47 -10.10 -0.73 -6.55
N ILE A 48 -8.83 -1.12 -6.71
CA ILE A 48 -8.08 -1.09 -7.96
C ILE A 48 -7.38 -2.44 -8.18
N LYS A 49 -7.09 -2.81 -9.43
CA LYS A 49 -6.34 -4.04 -9.75
C LYS A 49 -4.90 -3.95 -9.21
N PRO A 50 -4.30 -5.09 -8.80
CA PRO A 50 -2.94 -5.10 -8.29
C PRO A 50 -1.95 -4.69 -9.39
N ILE A 51 -1.03 -3.80 -9.02
CA ILE A 51 0.08 -3.38 -9.86
C ILE A 51 1.30 -4.15 -9.43
N ARG A 52 1.95 -4.82 -10.39
CA ARG A 52 3.24 -5.45 -10.15
C ARG A 52 4.25 -4.38 -9.77
N SER A 53 4.70 -4.47 -8.54
CA SER A 53 5.69 -3.60 -7.93
C SER A 53 7.08 -3.93 -8.47
N GLY A 54 7.90 -2.90 -8.67
CA GLY A 54 9.30 -3.05 -9.04
C GLY A 54 10.02 -1.71 -9.06
N TYR A 55 11.34 -1.74 -8.84
CA TYR A 55 12.14 -0.52 -8.97
C TYR A 55 12.08 0.00 -10.41
N GLY A 56 11.60 1.24 -10.59
CA GLY A 56 11.47 1.88 -11.90
C GLY A 56 10.16 1.61 -12.65
N SER A 57 9.17 0.96 -12.02
CA SER A 57 7.80 0.91 -12.57
C SER A 57 7.12 2.27 -12.44
N ASP A 58 6.50 2.78 -13.51
CA ASP A 58 5.62 3.99 -13.50
C ASP A 58 4.32 3.71 -12.74
N GLY A 59 4.41 3.56 -11.42
CA GLY A 59 3.29 3.11 -10.60
C GLY A 59 2.17 4.13 -10.57
N LEU A 60 2.49 5.44 -10.55
CA LEU A 60 1.48 6.50 -10.52
C LEU A 60 0.74 6.65 -11.84
N GLY A 61 1.44 6.61 -12.98
CA GLY A 61 0.79 6.71 -14.28
C GLY A 61 -0.27 5.63 -14.46
N TYR A 62 -0.01 4.40 -14.00
CA TYR A 62 -1.01 3.32 -14.01
C TYR A 62 -2.11 3.51 -12.96
N LEU A 63 -1.78 3.88 -11.71
CA LEU A 63 -2.76 4.12 -10.65
C LEU A 63 -3.76 5.21 -11.03
N TYR A 64 -3.28 6.33 -11.54
CA TYR A 64 -4.14 7.44 -11.95
C TYR A 64 -4.93 7.14 -13.22
N LYS A 65 -4.34 6.45 -14.21
CA LYS A 65 -5.12 5.99 -15.38
C LYS A 65 -6.25 5.06 -14.95
N ALA A 66 -5.98 4.09 -14.08
CA ALA A 66 -6.99 3.18 -13.56
C ALA A 66 -8.07 3.91 -12.75
N ALA A 67 -7.67 4.80 -11.83
CA ALA A 67 -8.60 5.59 -11.03
C ALA A 67 -9.43 6.55 -11.89
N HIS A 68 -8.84 7.16 -12.92
CA HIS A 68 -9.56 8.02 -13.86
C HIS A 68 -10.60 7.24 -14.65
N MET A 69 -10.23 6.10 -15.25
CA MET A 69 -11.16 5.20 -15.93
C MET A 69 -12.31 4.74 -15.03
N MET A 70 -12.05 4.51 -13.74
CA MET A 70 -13.08 4.14 -12.78
C MET A 70 -13.94 5.34 -12.36
N SER A 71 -13.38 6.54 -12.26
CA SER A 71 -14.12 7.77 -11.92
C SER A 71 -15.05 8.23 -13.03
N GLU A 72 -14.68 8.03 -14.30
CA GLU A 72 -15.56 8.28 -15.44
C GLU A 72 -16.74 7.28 -15.49
N ALA A 73 -16.54 6.07 -14.97
CA ALA A 73 -17.58 5.05 -14.89
C ALA A 73 -18.55 5.23 -13.70
N VAL A 74 -18.21 6.07 -12.71
CA VAL A 74 -19.01 6.29 -11.49
C VAL A 74 -19.50 7.74 -11.46
N GLU A 75 -20.71 7.93 -11.97
CA GLU A 75 -21.41 9.22 -12.00
C GLU A 75 -21.52 9.80 -10.58
N GLY A 76 -20.87 10.94 -10.34
CA GLY A 76 -20.83 11.62 -9.03
C GLY A 76 -19.49 11.54 -8.27
N SER A 77 -18.48 10.83 -8.80
CA SER A 77 -17.13 10.81 -8.21
C SER A 77 -16.41 12.15 -8.42
N ARG A 78 -16.43 12.99 -7.39
CA ARG A 78 -15.64 14.24 -7.29
C ARG A 78 -14.17 13.96 -7.00
N LEU A 79 -13.51 13.07 -7.75
CA LEU A 79 -12.06 13.15 -7.78
C LEU A 79 -11.70 14.55 -8.29
N PRO A 80 -10.82 15.30 -7.61
CA PRO A 80 -10.43 16.62 -8.08
C PRO A 80 -10.00 16.46 -9.52
N VAL A 81 -10.60 17.26 -10.41
CA VAL A 81 -10.36 17.33 -11.86
C VAL A 81 -8.98 16.75 -12.10
N ALA A 82 -8.94 15.50 -12.57
CA ALA A 82 -7.67 14.86 -12.88
C ALA A 82 -6.93 15.90 -13.72
N PRO A 83 -5.71 16.29 -13.32
CA PRO A 83 -4.85 17.08 -14.19
C PRO A 83 -5.05 16.57 -15.62
N PRO A 84 -5.35 17.42 -16.62
CA PRO A 84 -5.43 17.01 -18.03
C PRO A 84 -4.38 15.94 -18.28
N LEU A 85 -4.68 14.87 -19.01
CA LEU A 85 -3.76 13.74 -19.25
C LEU A 85 -2.31 14.15 -19.61
N ALA A 86 -2.11 15.37 -20.11
CA ALA A 86 -0.83 16.05 -20.26
C ALA A 86 0.01 16.24 -18.98
N TRP A 87 -0.58 16.39 -17.78
CA TRP A 87 0.12 16.50 -16.50
C TRP A 87 0.30 15.12 -15.82
N LEU A 88 -0.39 14.10 -16.33
CA LEU A 88 -0.10 12.69 -16.08
C LEU A 88 1.08 12.19 -16.93
N ASN A 89 1.72 13.08 -17.70
CA ASN A 89 2.98 12.84 -18.39
C ASN A 89 4.13 13.60 -17.68
N PRO A 90 4.84 12.99 -16.72
CA PRO A 90 5.97 13.62 -16.02
C PRO A 90 7.22 13.89 -16.91
N ALA A 91 7.12 13.78 -18.24
CA ALA A 91 8.21 14.12 -19.16
C ALA A 91 8.43 15.64 -19.35
N GLY A 92 7.87 16.48 -18.48
CA GLY A 92 8.15 17.92 -18.37
C GLY A 92 8.99 18.25 -17.14
N GLY A 93 10.30 17.95 -17.20
CA GLY A 93 11.34 18.61 -16.38
C GLY A 93 11.10 18.79 -14.88
N ILE A 94 10.67 17.75 -14.15
CA ILE A 94 10.74 17.78 -12.68
C ILE A 94 12.22 17.80 -12.26
N LYS A 95 12.72 18.97 -11.85
CA LYS A 95 14.16 19.21 -11.59
C LYS A 95 14.72 18.52 -10.33
N GLN A 96 13.89 17.95 -9.45
CA GLN A 96 14.34 17.28 -8.23
C GLN A 96 13.68 15.92 -8.05
N ASN A 97 14.45 14.86 -8.37
CA ASN A 97 14.22 13.49 -7.93
C ASN A 97 15.29 13.16 -6.87
N SER A 98 15.09 13.70 -5.67
CA SER A 98 16.11 13.70 -4.61
C SER A 98 16.24 12.36 -3.89
N LEU A 99 15.23 11.49 -4.02
CA LEU A 99 15.19 10.17 -3.40
C LEU A 99 15.66 9.06 -4.35
N ALA A 100 15.87 9.30 -5.64
CA ALA A 100 16.35 8.26 -6.57
C ALA A 100 17.60 7.51 -6.09
N TRP A 101 18.60 8.24 -5.58
CA TRP A 101 19.81 7.61 -5.04
C TRP A 101 19.49 6.76 -3.79
N HIS A 102 18.65 7.28 -2.89
CA HIS A 102 18.23 6.57 -1.67
C HIS A 102 17.42 5.31 -2.01
N ALA A 103 16.51 5.38 -2.98
CA ALA A 103 15.73 4.26 -3.47
C ALA A 103 16.65 3.16 -4.04
N ARG A 104 17.65 3.51 -4.86
CA ARG A 104 18.65 2.54 -5.36
C ARG A 104 19.42 1.88 -4.23
N LYS A 105 19.89 2.68 -3.28
CA LYS A 105 20.66 2.20 -2.13
C LYS A 105 19.83 1.25 -1.27
N LEU A 106 18.58 1.59 -0.98
CA LEU A 106 17.65 0.74 -0.22
C LEU A 106 17.32 -0.54 -0.98
N ASN A 107 17.00 -0.45 -2.27
CA ASN A 107 16.63 -1.61 -3.08
C ASN A 107 17.77 -2.64 -3.22
N GLY A 108 19.02 -2.15 -3.18
CA GLY A 108 20.22 -3.00 -3.19
C GLY A 108 20.50 -3.74 -1.88
N GLN A 109 19.81 -3.42 -0.78
CA GLN A 109 19.94 -4.15 0.48
C GLN A 109 19.24 -5.52 0.36
N ARG A 110 19.69 -6.48 1.19
CA ARG A 110 19.20 -7.87 1.11
C ARG A 110 17.81 -8.05 1.67
N ASP A 111 17.47 -7.25 2.66
CA ASP A 111 16.31 -7.29 3.53
C ASP A 111 15.31 -6.15 3.26
N ILE A 112 15.58 -5.31 2.27
CA ILE A 112 14.70 -4.21 1.88
C ILE A 112 14.44 -4.29 0.38
N LYS A 113 13.18 -4.10 -0.02
CA LYS A 113 12.78 -3.98 -1.42
C LYS A 113 11.90 -2.76 -1.61
N VAL A 114 12.24 -1.96 -2.61
CA VAL A 114 11.44 -0.78 -2.98
C VAL A 114 10.17 -1.26 -3.66
N LEU A 115 9.02 -0.91 -3.08
CA LEU A 115 7.73 -1.26 -3.63
C LEU A 115 7.32 -0.30 -4.74
N TRP A 116 7.60 0.99 -4.53
CA TRP A 116 7.15 2.06 -5.40
C TRP A 116 7.91 3.34 -5.07
N HIS A 117 8.33 4.12 -6.08
CA HIS A 117 9.00 5.41 -5.91
C HIS A 117 8.59 6.33 -7.05
N GLU A 118 7.93 7.43 -6.72
CA GLU A 118 7.42 8.35 -7.73
C GLU A 118 7.54 9.81 -7.33
N THR A 119 7.47 10.68 -8.34
CA THR A 119 7.37 12.13 -8.17
C THR A 119 6.22 12.68 -9.01
N TRP A 120 5.32 13.43 -8.40
CA TRP A 120 4.16 14.03 -9.07
C TRP A 120 3.89 15.44 -8.56
N VAL A 121 2.94 16.13 -9.20
CA VAL A 121 2.46 17.45 -8.79
C VAL A 121 1.01 17.34 -8.34
N GLU A 122 0.68 17.92 -7.19
CA GLU A 122 -0.65 17.88 -6.61
C GLU A 122 -1.04 19.23 -6.01
N ALA A 123 -2.28 19.64 -6.25
CA ALA A 123 -2.94 20.68 -5.50
C ALA A 123 -3.43 20.09 -4.17
N VAL A 124 -2.71 20.36 -3.07
CA VAL A 124 -3.05 19.77 -1.79
C VAL A 124 -4.19 20.57 -1.15
N GLN A 125 -5.34 19.90 -1.01
CA GLN A 125 -6.60 20.48 -0.55
C GLN A 125 -6.68 20.59 0.98
N GLU A 126 -7.66 21.33 1.47
CA GLU A 126 -8.08 21.26 2.87
C GLU A 126 -8.79 19.94 3.20
N LYS A 127 -8.98 19.66 4.50
CA LYS A 127 -9.51 18.37 5.01
C LYS A 127 -10.87 17.95 4.43
N SER A 128 -11.69 18.89 3.97
CA SER A 128 -13.03 18.62 3.40
C SER A 128 -13.01 18.15 1.93
N GLY A 129 -11.90 18.36 1.20
CA GLY A 129 -11.78 18.06 -0.23
C GLY A 129 -10.61 17.13 -0.58
N VAL A 130 -10.15 16.34 0.39
CA VAL A 130 -8.91 15.57 0.29
C VAL A 130 -8.96 14.52 -0.81
N ALA A 131 -7.95 14.54 -1.69
CA ALA A 131 -7.72 13.49 -2.66
C ALA A 131 -7.25 12.21 -1.96
N ILE A 132 -7.89 11.07 -2.28
CA ILE A 132 -7.45 9.75 -1.82
C ILE A 132 -6.68 9.10 -2.95
N HIS A 133 -5.44 8.72 -2.66
CA HIS A 133 -4.55 8.02 -3.57
C HIS A 133 -4.61 6.52 -3.25
N PRO A 134 -5.28 5.69 -4.08
CA PRO A 134 -5.39 4.27 -3.82
C PRO A 134 -4.04 3.57 -4.03
N VAL A 135 -3.79 2.54 -3.24
CA VAL A 135 -2.59 1.70 -3.31
C VAL A 135 -3.03 0.26 -3.47
N ASN A 136 -2.50 -0.42 -4.49
CA ASN A 136 -2.57 -1.87 -4.63
C ASN A 136 -1.31 -2.34 -5.36
N LEU A 137 -0.30 -2.69 -4.57
CA LEU A 137 1.03 -3.07 -5.01
C LEU A 137 1.26 -4.54 -4.68
N MET A 138 1.84 -5.27 -5.63
CA MET A 138 2.19 -6.67 -5.48
C MET A 138 3.65 -6.87 -5.88
N LEU A 139 4.51 -7.17 -4.90
CA LEU A 139 5.89 -7.56 -5.12
C LEU A 139 5.98 -9.09 -5.15
N SER A 140 6.32 -9.63 -6.31
CA SER A 140 6.56 -11.08 -6.45
C SER A 140 7.84 -11.48 -5.72
N GLY A 141 7.84 -12.68 -5.14
CA GLY A 141 8.94 -13.22 -4.35
C GLY A 141 8.46 -14.35 -3.47
N GLU A 142 9.33 -14.82 -2.59
CA GLU A 142 9.01 -15.76 -1.52
C GLU A 142 9.52 -15.19 -0.19
N PRO A 143 8.65 -14.61 0.66
CA PRO A 143 7.21 -14.48 0.46
C PRO A 143 6.85 -13.40 -0.58
N GLU A 144 5.68 -13.56 -1.19
CA GLU A 144 5.07 -12.53 -2.01
C GLU A 144 4.47 -11.43 -1.11
N ILE A 145 4.64 -10.16 -1.47
CA ILE A 145 4.22 -9.04 -0.62
C ILE A 145 3.13 -8.25 -1.31
N HIS A 146 1.98 -8.11 -0.64
CA HIS A 146 0.84 -7.32 -1.10
C HIS A 146 0.69 -6.11 -0.20
N VAL A 147 0.56 -4.91 -0.79
CA VAL A 147 0.22 -3.68 -0.08
C VAL A 147 -1.03 -3.06 -0.69
N THR A 148 -2.09 -2.95 0.09
CA THR A 148 -3.39 -2.43 -0.34
C THR A 148 -3.86 -1.28 0.53
N GLY A 149 -4.84 -0.49 0.06
CA GLY A 149 -5.47 0.59 0.82
C GLY A 149 -5.30 1.94 0.12
N GLY A 150 -4.88 2.96 0.86
CA GLY A 150 -4.58 4.26 0.27
C GLY A 150 -3.91 5.24 1.23
N PHE A 151 -3.56 6.39 0.68
CA PHE A 151 -3.06 7.52 1.47
C PHE A 151 -3.69 8.82 0.99
N SER A 152 -3.54 9.86 1.79
CA SER A 152 -3.99 11.20 1.42
C SER A 152 -3.11 12.29 2.00
N LEU A 153 -3.06 13.41 1.28
CA LEU A 153 -2.36 14.62 1.65
C LEU A 153 -3.37 15.74 1.88
N HIS A 154 -3.20 16.49 2.95
CA HIS A 154 -4.03 17.67 3.19
C HIS A 154 -3.28 18.76 3.94
N VAL A 155 -3.68 20.00 3.70
CA VAL A 155 -3.20 21.16 4.44
C VAL A 155 -4.29 21.60 5.42
N SER A 156 -3.88 21.89 6.65
CA SER A 156 -4.67 22.65 7.61
C SER A 156 -3.81 23.81 8.11
N ARG A 157 -3.42 23.85 9.39
CA ARG A 157 -2.30 24.68 9.86
C ARG A 157 -0.95 24.11 9.44
N TYR A 158 -0.91 22.81 9.16
CA TYR A 158 0.28 22.08 8.73
C TYR A 158 -0.07 21.16 7.58
N LEU A 159 0.95 20.64 6.92
CA LEU A 159 0.79 19.55 5.98
C LEU A 159 0.62 18.23 6.74
N HIS A 160 -0.27 17.37 6.28
CA HIS A 160 -0.50 16.06 6.86
C HIS A 160 -0.46 14.98 5.79
N LEU A 161 0.19 13.86 6.12
CA LEU A 161 0.03 12.59 5.43
C LEU A 161 -0.87 11.71 6.31
N LYS A 162 -1.93 11.17 5.72
CA LYS A 162 -2.72 10.10 6.32
C LYS A 162 -2.54 8.85 5.48
N THR A 163 -2.29 7.72 6.14
CA THR A 163 -2.20 6.41 5.51
C THR A 163 -3.25 5.50 6.12
N ASP A 164 -3.82 4.64 5.29
CA ASP A 164 -4.65 3.52 5.68
C ASP A 164 -4.26 2.37 4.76
N LEU A 165 -3.20 1.66 5.15
CA LEU A 165 -2.55 0.65 4.31
C LEU A 165 -2.55 -0.70 5.02
N THR A 166 -2.75 -1.76 4.27
CA THR A 166 -2.59 -3.13 4.73
C THR A 166 -1.41 -3.74 4.01
N ILE A 167 -0.54 -4.45 4.74
CA ILE A 167 0.53 -5.25 4.17
C ILE A 167 0.33 -6.73 4.52
N GLN A 168 0.46 -7.59 3.52
CA GLN A 168 0.35 -9.04 3.66
C GLN A 168 1.57 -9.70 3.04
N HIS A 169 2.18 -10.63 3.77
CA HIS A 169 3.16 -11.54 3.22
C HIS A 169 2.47 -12.86 2.97
N ILE A 170 2.47 -13.29 1.71
CA ILE A 170 1.83 -14.50 1.23
C ILE A 170 2.91 -15.56 1.02
N GLY A 171 2.71 -16.74 1.59
CA GLY A 171 3.61 -17.88 1.50
C GLY A 171 2.90 -19.18 1.84
N ASP A 172 3.67 -20.25 1.98
CA ASP A 172 3.12 -21.57 2.27
C ASP A 172 2.76 -21.70 3.76
N ILE A 173 1.52 -22.08 4.04
CA ILE A 173 1.00 -22.38 5.38
C ILE A 173 0.72 -23.88 5.44
N ALA A 174 1.25 -24.55 6.46
CA ALA A 174 0.93 -25.95 6.72
C ALA A 174 -0.51 -26.06 7.25
N ILE A 175 -1.33 -26.88 6.59
CA ILE A 175 -2.67 -27.22 7.06
C ILE A 175 -2.63 -28.62 7.64
N GLU A 176 -3.01 -28.74 8.91
CA GLU A 176 -3.31 -30.03 9.50
C GLU A 176 -4.64 -30.52 8.94
N GLU A 177 -4.62 -31.64 8.22
CA GLU A 177 -5.84 -32.29 7.74
C GLU A 177 -6.62 -32.77 8.98
N PRO A 178 -7.89 -32.37 9.18
CA PRO A 178 -8.65 -32.89 10.30
C PRO A 178 -8.74 -34.40 10.10
N GLU A 179 -8.21 -35.18 11.05
CA GLU A 179 -8.37 -36.63 11.07
C GLU A 179 -9.84 -36.92 10.79
N GLN A 180 -10.14 -37.46 9.60
CA GLN A 180 -11.50 -37.83 9.25
C GLN A 180 -12.00 -38.73 10.38
N LEU A 181 -13.06 -38.29 11.05
CA LEU A 181 -13.77 -39.05 12.08
C LEU A 181 -13.84 -40.50 11.62
N ALA A 182 -12.93 -41.32 12.13
CA ALA A 182 -13.00 -42.75 11.93
C ALA A 182 -14.29 -43.13 12.64
N LEU A 183 -15.34 -43.34 11.85
CA LEU A 183 -16.55 -44.01 12.29
C LEU A 183 -16.10 -45.35 12.85
N THR A 184 -15.87 -45.39 14.15
CA THR A 184 -15.59 -46.59 14.92
C THR A 184 -16.84 -47.44 14.80
N SER A 185 -16.85 -48.28 13.78
CA SER A 185 -17.74 -49.42 13.70
C SER A 185 -17.27 -50.39 14.78
N GLU A 186 -17.72 -50.17 16.01
CA GLU A 186 -17.56 -51.14 17.08
C GLU A 186 -18.24 -52.45 16.65
N THR A 187 -17.43 -53.43 16.27
CA THR A 187 -17.85 -54.83 16.23
C THR A 187 -17.24 -55.50 17.46
N PRO A 188 -18.03 -56.15 18.34
CA PRO A 188 -17.46 -56.78 19.52
C PRO A 188 -16.69 -58.05 19.16
N ALA A 189 -15.41 -58.04 19.53
CA ALA A 189 -14.54 -59.11 20.02
C ALA A 189 -14.68 -60.56 19.49
N SER A 190 -13.56 -61.12 19.00
CA SER A 190 -13.08 -62.43 19.49
C SER A 190 -11.60 -62.73 19.17
N ALA A 191 -10.87 -63.11 20.23
CA ALA A 191 -9.71 -64.00 20.32
C ALA A 191 -8.31 -63.60 19.78
N ALA A 192 -7.49 -63.12 20.72
CA ALA A 192 -6.14 -63.60 21.09
C ALA A 192 -5.09 -63.89 19.99
N ASN A 193 -4.10 -63.00 19.87
CA ASN A 193 -2.68 -63.39 19.92
C ASN A 193 -1.77 -62.20 20.29
N GLN A 194 -0.90 -62.35 21.28
CA GLN A 194 0.11 -61.37 21.68
C GLN A 194 1.42 -61.65 20.91
N GLN A 195 1.96 -60.65 20.21
CA GLN A 195 3.31 -60.64 19.67
C GLN A 195 3.86 -59.20 19.74
N PRO A 196 5.15 -58.96 20.10
CA PRO A 196 5.60 -57.68 20.66
C PRO A 196 6.15 -56.68 19.63
N ASP A 197 6.01 -55.40 19.97
CA ASP A 197 6.78 -54.20 19.58
C ASP A 197 7.43 -54.19 18.18
N ALA A 198 6.61 -53.91 17.17
CA ALA A 198 7.10 -53.13 16.03
C ALA A 198 6.81 -51.66 16.33
N MET A 199 7.87 -50.89 16.59
CA MET A 199 7.83 -49.43 16.60
C MET A 199 7.49 -48.96 15.18
N ALA A 200 6.21 -49.04 14.83
CA ALA A 200 5.66 -48.46 13.62
C ALA A 200 5.86 -46.96 13.75
N LYS A 201 6.93 -46.45 13.12
CA LYS A 201 7.00 -45.05 12.77
C LYS A 201 5.84 -44.84 11.80
N THR A 202 4.68 -44.44 12.33
CA THR A 202 3.59 -43.90 11.54
C THR A 202 4.23 -42.86 10.62
N PRO A 203 4.14 -43.00 9.28
CA PRO A 203 4.59 -41.95 8.39
C PRO A 203 3.93 -40.66 8.85
N PRO A 204 4.67 -39.54 9.01
CA PRO A 204 4.02 -38.27 9.26
C PRO A 204 2.94 -38.08 8.20
N ALA A 205 1.72 -37.78 8.63
CA ALA A 205 0.61 -37.52 7.73
C ALA A 205 1.06 -36.53 6.64
N PRO A 206 0.60 -36.69 5.38
CA PRO A 206 1.00 -35.77 4.31
C PRO A 206 0.64 -34.35 4.73
N GLN A 207 1.65 -33.53 5.02
CA GLN A 207 1.45 -32.12 5.30
C GLN A 207 1.08 -31.45 3.97
N ARG A 208 -0.16 -30.97 3.89
CA ARG A 208 -0.59 -30.15 2.77
C ARG A 208 -0.22 -28.71 3.06
N PHE A 209 0.41 -28.07 2.10
CA PHE A 209 0.68 -26.64 2.15
C PHE A 209 -0.35 -25.92 1.29
N GLU A 210 -0.93 -24.85 1.82
CA GLU A 210 -1.75 -23.92 1.05
C GLU A 210 -1.11 -22.54 1.08
N ARG A 211 -1.25 -21.81 -0.03
CA ARG A 211 -0.71 -20.46 -0.14
C ARG A 211 -1.65 -19.49 0.58
N GLY A 212 -1.17 -18.84 1.64
CA GLY A 212 -1.96 -17.94 2.46
C GLY A 212 -1.13 -16.87 3.16
N THR A 213 -1.80 -16.03 3.94
CA THR A 213 -1.18 -14.90 4.64
C THR A 213 -0.40 -15.38 5.86
N ILE A 214 0.94 -15.40 5.74
CA ILE A 214 1.85 -15.78 6.82
C ILE A 214 2.19 -14.61 7.74
N ARG A 215 2.02 -13.36 7.27
CA ARG A 215 2.16 -12.14 8.09
C ARG A 215 1.20 -11.06 7.62
N TYR A 216 0.70 -10.30 8.57
CA TYR A 216 -0.26 -9.23 8.33
C TYR A 216 0.04 -8.04 9.25
N ALA A 217 -0.10 -6.83 8.71
CA ALA A 217 -0.18 -5.63 9.52
C ALA A 217 -1.04 -4.56 8.87
N HIS A 218 -1.63 -3.71 9.73
CA HIS A 218 -2.44 -2.57 9.35
C HIS A 218 -1.76 -1.27 9.76
N PHE A 219 -1.60 -0.37 8.81
CA PHE A 219 -0.87 0.87 8.91
C PHE A 219 -1.83 2.06 8.75
N ASN A 220 -2.54 2.36 9.83
CA ASN A 220 -3.42 3.52 9.95
C ASN A 220 -2.73 4.63 10.73
N GLN A 221 -2.09 5.57 10.02
CA GLN A 221 -1.33 6.64 10.64
C GLN A 221 -1.74 8.01 10.11
N SER A 222 -1.63 9.03 10.96
CA SER A 222 -1.72 10.43 10.56
C SER A 222 -0.52 11.19 11.11
N ARG A 223 0.28 11.77 10.23
CA ARG A 223 1.50 12.48 10.59
C ARG A 223 1.48 13.91 10.08
N LYS A 224 1.78 14.84 10.99
CA LYS A 224 2.09 16.23 10.67
C LYS A 224 3.48 16.32 10.04
N MET A 225 3.60 17.08 8.96
CA MET A 225 4.82 17.28 8.20
C MET A 225 5.11 18.78 8.02
N ARG A 226 6.39 19.08 7.77
CA ARG A 226 6.86 20.39 7.34
C ARG A 226 7.24 20.31 5.88
N SER A 227 6.95 21.37 5.12
CA SER A 227 7.35 21.47 3.72
C SER A 227 8.87 21.54 3.60
N LYS A 228 9.40 21.04 2.47
CA LYS A 228 10.83 20.96 2.14
C LYS A 228 11.67 20.04 3.03
N GLU A 229 11.08 19.43 4.05
CA GLU A 229 11.73 18.43 4.90
C GLU A 229 11.43 17.01 4.42
N LEU A 230 12.37 16.11 4.70
CA LEU A 230 12.21 14.69 4.44
C LEU A 230 11.55 14.04 5.67
N HIS A 231 10.44 13.34 5.44
CA HIS A 231 9.73 12.62 6.51
C HIS A 231 9.86 11.12 6.29
N TYR A 232 10.23 10.40 7.36
CA TYR A 232 10.20 8.95 7.41
C TYR A 232 9.03 8.49 8.28
N ILE A 233 8.19 7.64 7.73
CA ILE A 233 7.09 6.98 8.42
C ILE A 233 7.46 5.52 8.56
N ASP A 234 7.58 5.09 9.81
CA ASP A 234 8.13 3.79 10.16
C ASP A 234 7.02 2.80 10.47
N HIS A 235 7.22 1.56 10.03
CA HIS A 235 6.42 0.41 10.39
C HIS A 235 7.29 -0.86 10.31
N PRO A 236 7.11 -1.86 11.22
CA PRO A 236 7.95 -3.06 11.24
C PRO A 236 8.02 -3.80 9.89
N LEU A 237 6.91 -3.87 9.15
CA LEU A 237 6.85 -4.56 7.85
C LEU A 237 7.13 -3.67 6.62
N MET A 238 7.07 -2.33 6.76
CA MET A 238 7.25 -1.41 5.63
C MET A 238 7.67 0.00 6.05
N GLY A 239 8.22 0.78 5.13
CA GLY A 239 8.53 2.18 5.36
C GLY A 239 8.01 3.09 4.25
N ILE A 240 7.72 4.33 4.63
CA ILE A 240 7.40 5.41 3.69
C ILE A 240 8.39 6.55 3.91
N VAL A 241 9.02 7.00 2.84
CA VAL A 241 9.83 8.23 2.80
C VAL A 241 9.13 9.20 1.88
N ILE A 242 8.83 10.40 2.38
CA ILE A 242 8.09 11.41 1.61
C ILE A 242 8.72 12.79 1.77
N LYS A 243 8.72 13.56 0.68
CA LYS A 243 9.10 14.97 0.66
C LYS A 243 8.11 15.76 -0.20
N LEU A 244 7.69 16.93 0.31
CA LEU A 244 6.85 17.85 -0.43
C LEU A 244 7.54 19.20 -0.59
N LEU A 245 7.65 19.64 -1.84
CA LEU A 245 8.22 20.93 -2.22
C LEU A 245 7.10 21.84 -2.72
N PRO A 246 6.85 22.99 -2.07
CA PRO A 246 5.85 23.93 -2.58
C PRO A 246 6.34 24.49 -3.92
N ILE A 247 5.45 24.50 -4.91
CA ILE A 247 5.70 25.07 -6.23
C ILE A 247 4.68 26.17 -6.50
N LYS A 248 5.04 27.11 -7.38
CA LYS A 248 4.02 27.98 -7.98
C LYS A 248 3.16 27.12 -8.90
N VAL A 249 1.87 27.49 -9.06
CA VAL A 249 0.96 26.85 -10.00
C VAL A 249 1.74 26.57 -11.29
N PRO A 250 1.81 25.32 -11.75
CA PRO A 250 2.49 25.01 -13.00
C PRO A 250 1.83 25.88 -14.07
N GLU A 251 2.57 26.80 -14.68
CA GLU A 251 2.07 27.51 -15.84
C GLU A 251 1.95 26.46 -16.93
N LEU A 252 0.71 26.06 -17.17
CA LEU A 252 0.40 25.07 -18.18
C LEU A 252 0.68 25.77 -19.48
N GLU A 253 1.88 25.57 -20.02
CA GLU A 253 2.11 25.79 -21.43
C GLU A 253 1.26 24.74 -22.14
N VAL A 254 -0.02 25.06 -22.33
CA VAL A 254 -0.87 24.43 -23.31
C VAL A 254 -0.19 24.76 -24.62
N SER A 255 0.66 23.84 -25.07
CA SER A 255 1.16 23.82 -26.42
C SER A 255 -0.06 23.80 -27.34
N SER A 256 -0.47 24.98 -27.77
CA SER A 256 -1.36 25.18 -28.89
C SER A 256 -0.58 24.72 -30.13
N GLU A 257 -0.49 23.42 -30.33
CA GLU A 257 -0.20 22.89 -31.66
C GLU A 257 -1.46 23.13 -32.50
N GLY A 258 -1.32 24.05 -33.44
CA GLY A 258 -2.31 24.35 -34.47
C GLY A 258 -2.26 23.38 -35.65
#